data_AF-W7TRT1-F1
#
_entry.id   AF-W7TRT1-F1
#
_cell.length_a   1.000
_cell.length_b   1.000
_cell.length_c   1.000
_cell.angle_alpha   90.00
_cell.angle_beta   90.00
_cell.angle_gamma   90.00
#
_symmetry.space_group_name_H-M   'P 1'
#
loop_
_entity.id
_entity.type
_entity.pdbx_description
1 polymer ?
#
loop_
_entity_poly.entity_id
_entity_poly.type
_entity_poly.pdbx_seq_one_letter_code
_entity_poly.pdbx_strand_id
1 'polypeptide(L)'
;MLGSRQSPYSSMGQYGPRRNYSTYGRPSARLPHLRLDTTLVLLVVCFFMGMYLPGWMGMAPTESLGRGNDGSMSRENFAVSTPDLLERVQILKARMTDAEKKAAAVLEENQKLRLDNEIEQANLKTLTKAKNEEIRGLQARIDSTEEKLDATKKQNVDGNEKEELHKTRSEIKDMEDQIKSLKKQLELASQKSPSDSTHQHEKAAAGSIPSSKKEPKKSEVVDVVKKPLLTRKTVSVPEPQPLNPLWEARLHALFDLAQSDPASLLSKLDDSNADPLGVNVGGPTNFTCPPPSERLTQPDLRRIEVATQFRGGHGFVFFQHLRKAGGTGFCDMASRNMPGHVPSYYCMPDHRGTLATPPWTTSWLLDTIEEKSFRIAANEWDPFLRAWFAIGDAVFATTIRDPTDRWYSQYRFEHVEHRDGTTQNSVPKPFDVWYGQEHSRNMGHNYYVKTFLGEATETEPLQRKGPNGVPLVHGNFYWAYNKYQARVLTWEDFRMAMDTLLRFHVVLVMEWLDEANATMKSTLGWTEAPRQILPHEVQAARQEKKSKSARALLDKKVFDSTREANVLDHLFFEAARRIFLERHACESA
;
A
#
# COMPACT_ATOMS: atom_id res chain seq x y z
N MET A 1 -13.31 -1.00 65.57
CA MET A 1 -13.62 -0.21 64.35
C MET A 1 -12.34 0.53 64.00
N LEU A 2 -11.63 0.37 62.88
CA LEU A 2 -11.87 -0.21 61.56
C LEU A 2 -10.62 -0.99 61.14
N GLY A 3 -10.85 -2.09 60.42
CA GLY A 3 -9.82 -3.04 60.00
C GLY A 3 -9.15 -2.70 58.67
N SER A 4 -7.89 -3.11 58.58
CA SER A 4 -7.04 -3.20 57.40
C SER A 4 -7.57 -4.21 56.37
N ARG A 5 -7.65 -3.83 55.10
CA ARG A 5 -7.82 -4.76 53.98
C ARG A 5 -6.53 -4.85 53.16
N GLN A 6 -5.88 -6.01 53.23
CA GLN A 6 -4.94 -6.50 52.23
C GLN A 6 -5.71 -6.97 50.99
N SER A 7 -5.15 -6.76 49.80
CA SER A 7 -5.66 -7.29 48.53
C SER A 7 -4.69 -8.35 48.00
N PRO A 8 -5.14 -9.60 47.74
CA PRO A 8 -4.36 -10.61 47.06
C PRO A 8 -4.91 -10.84 45.65
N TYR A 9 -4.09 -10.66 44.61
CA TYR A 9 -4.35 -11.31 43.32
C TYR A 9 -3.05 -11.77 42.67
N SER A 10 -2.84 -13.08 42.75
CA SER A 10 -1.98 -13.87 41.89
C SER A 10 -2.85 -15.03 41.40
N SER A 11 -3.11 -15.13 40.10
CA SER A 11 -3.51 -16.41 39.50
C SER A 11 -3.29 -16.43 37.99
N MET A 12 -2.62 -17.51 37.59
CA MET A 12 -2.30 -17.97 36.26
C MET A 12 -3.51 -18.06 35.33
N GLY A 13 -3.29 -17.84 34.03
CA GLY A 13 -4.19 -18.22 32.95
C GLY A 13 -3.46 -19.06 31.90
N GLN A 14 -3.70 -20.37 31.90
CA GLN A 14 -3.21 -21.36 30.94
C GLN A 14 -3.96 -21.23 29.60
N TYR A 15 -3.23 -21.32 28.48
CA TYR A 15 -3.80 -21.40 27.13
C TYR A 15 -4.17 -22.85 26.77
N GLY A 16 -5.43 -23.07 26.40
CA GLY A 16 -5.93 -24.33 25.81
C GLY A 16 -5.88 -24.36 24.27
N PRO A 17 -6.11 -25.53 23.64
CA PRO A 17 -5.59 -25.86 22.31
C PRO A 17 -6.51 -25.48 21.13
N ARG A 18 -5.87 -25.22 19.98
CA ARG A 18 -6.46 -24.91 18.67
C ARG A 18 -7.16 -26.15 18.06
N ARG A 19 -8.38 -25.95 17.53
CA ARG A 19 -9.09 -26.90 16.67
C ARG A 19 -8.72 -26.69 15.19
N ASN A 20 -8.47 -27.80 14.49
CA ASN A 20 -8.25 -27.85 13.04
C ASN A 20 -9.59 -27.92 12.29
N TYR A 21 -9.73 -27.15 11.21
CA TYR A 21 -10.78 -27.37 10.21
C TYR A 21 -10.19 -27.58 8.81
N SER A 22 -10.78 -28.59 8.17
CA SER A 22 -10.53 -29.20 6.87
C SER A 22 -10.84 -28.28 5.69
N THR A 23 -10.03 -28.36 4.62
CA THR A 23 -10.24 -27.66 3.34
C THR A 23 -10.67 -28.64 2.23
N TYR A 24 -11.82 -28.34 1.63
CA TYR A 24 -12.26 -28.88 0.33
C TYR A 24 -11.71 -28.02 -0.81
N GLY A 25 -11.37 -28.65 -1.93
CA GLY A 25 -10.92 -27.97 -3.16
C GLY A 25 -11.75 -28.39 -4.38
N ARG A 26 -11.88 -27.49 -5.36
CA ARG A 26 -12.25 -27.75 -6.77
C ARG A 26 -12.13 -26.45 -7.63
N PRO A 27 -12.27 -26.46 -8.98
CA PRO A 27 -11.15 -26.43 -9.94
C PRO A 27 -11.15 -25.23 -10.93
N SER A 28 -10.05 -25.06 -11.68
CA SER A 28 -9.85 -24.01 -12.70
C SER A 28 -10.17 -24.46 -14.14
N ALA A 29 -10.82 -23.59 -14.92
CA ALA A 29 -10.95 -23.69 -16.38
C ALA A 29 -9.97 -22.74 -17.10
N ARG A 30 -9.50 -23.13 -18.29
CA ARG A 30 -8.58 -22.40 -19.18
C ARG A 30 -9.32 -21.70 -20.33
N LEU A 31 -8.72 -20.63 -20.88
CA LEU A 31 -8.60 -20.18 -22.30
C LEU A 31 -8.25 -18.66 -22.33
N PRO A 32 -7.91 -18.01 -23.48
CA PRO A 32 -6.81 -18.23 -24.42
C PRO A 32 -5.95 -16.95 -24.67
N HIS A 33 -4.86 -17.11 -25.43
CA HIS A 33 -3.89 -16.07 -25.83
C HIS A 33 -4.43 -15.00 -26.79
N LEU A 34 -3.93 -13.76 -26.67
CA LEU A 34 -4.11 -12.65 -27.61
C LEU A 34 -2.74 -12.06 -28.02
N ARG A 35 -2.58 -11.80 -29.32
CA ARG A 35 -1.39 -11.21 -29.97
C ARG A 35 -1.45 -9.67 -29.92
N LEU A 36 -0.29 -9.02 -29.88
CA LEU A 36 -0.10 -7.56 -29.89
C LEU A 36 0.43 -7.06 -31.25
N ASP A 37 -0.02 -5.86 -31.65
CA ASP A 37 0.07 -5.26 -32.98
C ASP A 37 1.10 -4.10 -33.03
N THR A 38 1.84 -4.00 -34.14
CA THR A 38 3.11 -3.25 -34.32
C THR A 38 2.99 -1.76 -34.69
N THR A 39 1.82 -1.15 -34.51
CA THR A 39 1.50 0.16 -35.14
C THR A 39 2.03 1.40 -34.40
N LEU A 40 2.60 1.26 -33.19
CA LEU A 40 2.92 2.40 -32.32
C LEU A 40 4.28 3.09 -32.62
N VAL A 41 5.18 2.43 -33.36
CA VAL A 41 6.58 2.92 -33.54
C VAL A 41 6.69 4.01 -34.62
N LEU A 42 5.74 4.10 -35.54
CA LEU A 42 5.80 5.05 -36.67
C LEU A 42 5.38 6.49 -36.31
N LEU A 43 4.63 6.71 -35.22
CA LEU A 43 4.13 8.04 -34.85
C LEU A 43 5.15 8.93 -34.13
N VAL A 44 6.15 8.34 -33.46
CA VAL A 44 7.14 9.09 -32.68
C VAL A 44 8.24 9.70 -33.55
N VAL A 45 8.56 9.09 -34.69
CA VAL A 45 9.62 9.55 -35.60
C VAL A 45 9.20 10.78 -36.41
N CYS A 46 7.91 10.92 -36.75
CA CYS A 46 7.41 12.07 -37.51
C CYS A 46 7.35 13.36 -36.67
N PHE A 47 7.23 13.27 -35.34
CA PHE A 47 7.08 14.44 -34.49
C PHE A 47 8.39 15.23 -34.28
N PHE A 48 9.55 14.58 -34.39
CA PHE A 48 10.85 15.22 -34.16
C PHE A 48 11.49 15.86 -35.40
N MET A 49 11.02 15.53 -36.62
CA MET A 49 11.61 16.07 -37.86
C MET A 49 10.97 17.40 -38.31
N GLY A 50 9.88 17.87 -37.68
CA GLY A 50 9.10 19.01 -38.15
C GLY A 50 9.47 20.41 -37.62
N MET A 51 10.44 20.55 -36.71
CA MET A 51 10.66 21.83 -35.99
C MET A 51 11.83 22.71 -36.46
N TYR A 52 12.40 22.48 -37.65
CA TYR A 52 13.46 23.35 -38.18
C TYR A 52 13.19 23.81 -39.62
N LEU A 53 12.55 24.98 -39.77
CA LEU A 53 12.80 25.99 -40.83
C LEU A 53 12.07 27.33 -40.46
N PRO A 54 12.64 28.51 -40.76
CA PRO A 54 12.27 29.78 -40.11
C PRO A 54 11.28 30.64 -40.92
N GLY A 55 10.34 31.27 -40.22
CA GLY A 55 9.47 32.33 -40.74
C GLY A 55 10.16 33.69 -40.70
N TRP A 56 10.52 34.19 -41.88
CA TRP A 56 11.02 35.54 -42.16
C TRP A 56 9.88 36.34 -42.80
N MET A 57 9.37 37.36 -42.10
CA MET A 57 8.54 38.51 -42.53
C MET A 57 8.01 39.11 -41.22
N GLY A 58 8.22 40.36 -40.82
CA GLY A 58 8.68 41.56 -41.49
C GLY A 58 7.84 42.70 -40.92
N MET A 59 8.37 43.54 -40.03
CA MET A 59 7.90 44.90 -39.76
C MET A 59 9.01 45.71 -39.10
N ALA A 60 9.27 46.89 -39.67
CA ALA A 60 10.15 47.94 -39.16
C ALA A 60 9.30 49.03 -38.45
N PRO A 61 9.84 50.20 -38.07
CA PRO A 61 10.43 50.45 -36.75
C PRO A 61 9.77 51.64 -36.01
N THR A 62 10.01 51.78 -34.71
CA THR A 62 10.02 53.11 -34.06
C THR A 62 11.05 53.17 -32.95
N GLU A 63 11.62 54.37 -32.82
CA GLU A 63 12.80 54.79 -32.09
C GLU A 63 12.63 54.77 -30.55
N SER A 64 13.71 54.56 -29.80
CA SER A 64 14.40 55.64 -29.07
C SER A 64 15.32 55.12 -27.94
N LEU A 65 16.55 55.66 -27.96
CA LEU A 65 17.41 56.10 -26.85
C LEU A 65 17.83 55.12 -25.73
N GLY A 66 19.16 54.96 -25.62
CA GLY A 66 19.82 54.54 -24.37
C GLY A 66 21.26 54.08 -24.55
N ARG A 67 22.20 55.01 -24.75
CA ARG A 67 23.66 54.77 -24.66
C ARG A 67 24.05 54.34 -23.25
N GLY A 68 24.93 53.34 -23.12
CA GLY A 68 25.64 53.04 -21.87
C GLY A 68 26.69 51.93 -21.97
N ASN A 69 27.94 52.35 -22.19
CA ASN A 69 29.22 51.75 -21.77
C ASN A 69 29.58 50.28 -22.07
N ASP A 70 30.45 50.16 -23.08
CA ASP A 70 31.69 49.39 -23.20
C ASP A 70 32.18 48.60 -21.97
N GLY A 71 32.17 47.27 -22.13
CA GLY A 71 32.96 46.32 -21.34
C GLY A 71 33.52 45.26 -22.29
N SER A 72 34.75 45.45 -22.77
CA SER A 72 35.43 44.56 -23.70
C SER A 72 35.86 43.26 -23.02
N MET A 73 35.12 42.17 -23.24
CA MET A 73 35.65 40.81 -23.08
C MET A 73 36.07 40.27 -24.44
N SER A 74 37.34 39.87 -24.54
CA SER A 74 37.95 39.19 -25.67
C SER A 74 37.18 37.90 -25.99
N ARG A 75 36.45 37.91 -27.11
CA ARG A 75 35.90 36.69 -27.73
C ARG A 75 37.05 35.91 -28.36
N GLU A 76 37.53 34.89 -27.65
CA GLU A 76 38.29 33.82 -28.29
C GLU A 76 37.33 33.03 -29.20
N ASN A 77 37.63 33.06 -30.50
CA ASN A 77 36.89 32.36 -31.53
C ASN A 77 37.13 30.85 -31.41
N PHE A 78 36.30 30.15 -30.64
CA PHE A 78 36.13 28.71 -30.76
C PHE A 78 35.24 28.40 -31.97
N ALA A 79 35.81 28.52 -33.17
CA ALA A 79 35.23 27.96 -34.37
C ALA A 79 35.47 26.44 -34.36
N VAL A 80 34.59 25.69 -33.67
CA VAL A 80 34.48 24.24 -33.87
C VAL A 80 33.96 24.04 -35.28
N SER A 81 34.75 23.39 -36.14
CA SER A 81 34.36 23.18 -37.53
C SER A 81 33.10 22.30 -37.59
N THR A 82 32.13 22.70 -38.41
CA THR A 82 30.86 21.98 -38.62
C THR A 82 30.99 20.50 -39.00
N PRO A 83 32.08 20.03 -39.66
CA PRO A 83 32.30 18.59 -39.88
C PRO A 83 32.47 17.77 -38.60
N ASP A 84 33.11 18.30 -37.54
CA ASP A 84 33.35 17.58 -36.28
C ASP A 84 32.04 17.33 -35.50
N LEU A 85 31.10 18.26 -35.57
CA LEU A 85 29.78 18.10 -34.93
C LEU A 85 28.94 17.02 -35.64
N LEU A 86 29.00 16.94 -36.97
CA LEU A 86 28.23 15.94 -37.71
C LEU A 86 28.75 14.52 -37.44
N GLU A 87 30.07 14.34 -37.38
CA GLU A 87 30.70 13.06 -37.04
C GLU A 87 30.34 12.63 -35.61
N ARG A 88 30.40 13.54 -34.63
CA ARG A 88 29.99 13.25 -33.25
C ARG A 88 28.52 12.87 -33.13
N VAL A 89 27.62 13.53 -33.86
CA VAL A 89 26.19 13.17 -33.89
C VAL A 89 25.98 11.78 -34.48
N GLN A 90 26.72 11.40 -35.53
CA GLN A 90 26.64 10.06 -36.12
C GLN A 90 27.15 8.98 -35.15
N ILE A 91 28.27 9.24 -34.45
CA ILE A 91 28.80 8.34 -33.42
C ILE A 91 27.80 8.16 -32.27
N LEU A 92 27.16 9.24 -31.81
CA LEU A 92 26.14 9.19 -30.76
C LEU A 92 24.92 8.39 -31.20
N LYS A 93 24.42 8.59 -32.43
CA LYS A 93 23.32 7.79 -32.99
C LYS A 93 23.65 6.30 -33.03
N ALA A 94 24.85 5.94 -33.49
CA ALA A 94 25.29 4.54 -33.54
C ALA A 94 25.36 3.91 -32.14
N ARG A 95 25.87 4.65 -31.14
CA ARG A 95 25.93 4.19 -29.74
C ARG A 95 24.55 4.04 -29.11
N MET A 96 23.62 4.95 -29.41
CA MET A 96 22.23 4.84 -28.93
C MET A 96 21.55 3.60 -29.50
N THR A 97 21.69 3.33 -30.80
CA THR A 97 21.12 2.12 -31.43
C THR A 97 21.72 0.83 -30.88
N ASP A 98 23.02 0.79 -30.57
CA ASP A 98 23.65 -0.37 -29.91
C ASP A 98 23.13 -0.57 -28.48
N ALA A 99 22.95 0.51 -27.72
CA ALA A 99 22.38 0.47 -26.38
C ALA A 99 20.92 -0.02 -26.39
N GLU A 100 20.10 0.45 -27.33
CA GLU A 100 18.72 0.00 -27.51
C GLU A 100 18.65 -1.51 -27.82
N LYS A 101 19.52 -2.01 -28.70
CA LYS A 101 19.60 -3.45 -29.02
C LYS A 101 19.99 -4.29 -27.80
N LYS A 102 20.97 -3.83 -27.01
CA LYS A 102 21.38 -4.51 -25.76
C LYS A 102 20.26 -4.51 -24.73
N ALA A 103 19.57 -3.38 -24.55
CA ALA A 103 18.43 -3.29 -23.65
C ALA A 103 17.28 -4.22 -24.06
N ALA A 104 16.98 -4.30 -25.37
CA ALA A 104 15.98 -5.23 -25.90
C ALA A 104 16.35 -6.70 -25.65
N ALA A 105 17.60 -7.08 -25.86
CA ALA A 105 18.08 -8.44 -25.60
C ALA A 105 17.99 -8.82 -24.11
N VAL A 106 18.37 -7.91 -23.20
CA VAL A 106 18.25 -8.12 -21.74
C VAL A 106 16.78 -8.22 -21.33
N LEU A 107 15.89 -7.45 -21.93
CA LEU A 107 14.46 -7.53 -21.66
C LEU A 107 13.88 -8.89 -22.10
N GLU A 108 14.26 -9.38 -23.28
CA GLU A 108 13.84 -10.69 -23.80
C GLU A 108 14.34 -11.83 -22.91
N GLU A 109 15.61 -11.79 -22.46
CA GLU A 109 16.17 -12.77 -21.53
C GLU A 109 15.43 -12.77 -20.18
N ASN A 110 15.13 -11.59 -19.64
CA ASN A 110 14.36 -11.47 -18.39
C ASN A 110 12.93 -11.98 -18.54
N GLN A 111 12.29 -11.74 -19.69
CA GLN A 111 10.96 -12.29 -19.98
C GLN A 111 10.98 -13.82 -20.05
N LYS A 112 12.02 -14.40 -20.66
CA LYS A 112 12.21 -15.86 -20.71
C LYS A 112 12.41 -16.45 -19.32
N LEU A 113 13.30 -15.87 -18.50
CA LEU A 113 13.54 -16.30 -17.12
C LEU A 113 12.27 -16.21 -16.26
N ARG A 114 11.45 -15.19 -16.47
CA ARG A 114 10.16 -15.07 -15.77
C ARG A 114 9.19 -16.18 -16.18
N LEU A 115 9.08 -16.47 -17.48
CA LEU A 115 8.22 -17.54 -17.98
C LEU A 115 8.65 -18.91 -17.47
N ASP A 116 9.96 -19.20 -17.46
CA ASP A 116 10.50 -20.46 -16.95
C ASP A 116 10.19 -20.64 -15.45
N ASN A 117 10.33 -19.58 -14.65
CA ASN A 117 9.92 -19.59 -13.24
C ASN A 117 8.42 -19.81 -13.05
N GLU A 118 7.57 -19.19 -13.88
CA GLU A 118 6.11 -19.37 -13.82
C GLU A 118 5.71 -20.83 -14.15
N ILE A 119 6.39 -21.46 -15.12
CA ILE A 119 6.19 -22.88 -15.48
C ILE A 119 6.63 -23.79 -14.33
N GLU A 120 7.79 -23.55 -13.72
CA GLU A 120 8.29 -24.35 -12.60
C GLU A 120 7.34 -24.28 -11.39
N GLN A 121 6.86 -23.08 -11.04
CA GLN A 121 5.88 -22.89 -9.97
C GLN A 121 4.54 -23.60 -10.26
N ALA A 122 4.07 -23.57 -11.52
CA ALA A 122 2.87 -24.29 -11.92
C ALA A 122 3.03 -25.82 -11.80
N ASN A 123 4.21 -26.34 -12.15
CA ASN A 123 4.55 -27.76 -12.00
C ASN A 123 4.60 -28.17 -10.53
N LEU A 124 5.26 -27.38 -9.67
CA LEU A 124 5.35 -27.63 -8.23
C LEU A 124 3.96 -27.62 -7.57
N LYS A 125 3.09 -26.69 -7.96
CA LYS A 125 1.71 -26.62 -7.47
C LYS A 125 0.90 -27.86 -7.88
N THR A 126 1.07 -28.31 -9.12
CA THR A 126 0.39 -29.51 -9.64
C THR A 126 0.86 -30.77 -8.92
N LEU A 127 2.18 -30.93 -8.72
CA LEU A 127 2.77 -32.03 -7.97
C LEU A 127 2.29 -32.04 -6.51
N THR A 128 2.29 -30.87 -5.86
CA THR A 128 1.83 -30.71 -4.47
C THR A 128 0.37 -31.12 -4.32
N LYS A 129 -0.48 -30.71 -5.26
CA LYS A 129 -1.89 -31.09 -5.27
C LYS A 129 -2.07 -32.61 -5.42
N ALA A 130 -1.39 -33.23 -6.38
CA ALA A 130 -1.47 -34.67 -6.61
C ALA A 130 -1.02 -35.49 -5.38
N LYS A 131 0.09 -35.10 -4.75
CA LYS A 131 0.61 -35.76 -3.54
C LYS A 131 -0.30 -35.60 -2.33
N ASN A 132 -0.93 -34.43 -2.16
CA ASN A 132 -1.92 -34.22 -1.09
C ASN A 132 -3.20 -35.04 -1.31
N GLU A 133 -3.63 -35.24 -2.55
CA GLU A 133 -4.75 -36.13 -2.88
C GLU A 133 -4.41 -37.60 -2.57
N GLU A 134 -3.17 -38.04 -2.86
CA GLU A 134 -2.66 -39.37 -2.50
C GLU A 134 -2.64 -39.59 -0.98
N ILE A 135 -2.13 -38.61 -0.22
CA ILE A 135 -2.14 -38.63 1.26
C ILE A 135 -3.57 -38.72 1.80
N ARG A 136 -4.51 -37.93 1.26
CA ARG A 136 -5.91 -37.96 1.70
C ARG A 136 -6.56 -39.32 1.42
N GLY A 137 -6.24 -39.95 0.29
CA GLY A 137 -6.71 -41.29 -0.06
C GLY A 137 -6.19 -42.37 0.90
N LEU A 138 -4.91 -42.30 1.29
CA LEU A 138 -4.32 -43.20 2.29
C LEU A 138 -4.94 -42.99 3.67
N GLN A 139 -5.15 -41.75 4.10
CA GLN A 139 -5.78 -41.45 5.39
C GLN A 139 -7.20 -42.02 5.46
N ALA A 140 -8.02 -41.83 4.43
CA ALA A 140 -9.37 -42.39 4.40
C ALA A 140 -9.38 -43.94 4.45
N ARG A 141 -8.35 -44.61 3.91
CA ARG A 141 -8.19 -46.08 4.00
C ARG A 141 -7.75 -46.53 5.39
N ILE A 142 -6.92 -45.74 6.08
CA ILE A 142 -6.56 -45.99 7.49
C ILE A 142 -7.83 -45.89 8.33
N ASP A 143 -8.56 -44.78 8.25
CA ASP A 143 -9.76 -44.53 9.04
C ASP A 143 -10.81 -45.65 8.86
N SER A 144 -11.03 -46.10 7.60
CA SER A 144 -11.95 -47.20 7.29
C SER A 144 -11.47 -48.57 7.81
N THR A 145 -10.15 -48.81 7.79
CA THR A 145 -9.56 -50.06 8.31
C THR A 145 -9.59 -50.09 9.84
N GLU A 146 -9.39 -48.95 10.50
CA GLU A 146 -9.53 -48.81 11.95
C GLU A 146 -10.97 -49.04 12.41
N GLU A 147 -11.96 -48.52 11.68
CA GLU A 147 -13.38 -48.77 11.97
C GLU A 147 -13.71 -50.27 11.90
N LYS A 148 -13.20 -50.97 10.88
CA LYS A 148 -13.35 -52.44 10.77
C LYS A 148 -12.66 -53.17 11.93
N LEU A 149 -11.44 -52.76 12.27
CA LEU A 149 -10.67 -53.33 13.37
C LEU A 149 -11.43 -53.22 14.71
N ASP A 150 -12.06 -52.07 14.96
CA ASP A 150 -12.85 -51.85 16.17
C ASP A 150 -14.19 -52.60 16.17
N ALA A 151 -14.79 -52.82 15.00
CA ALA A 151 -15.96 -53.69 14.86
C ALA A 151 -15.61 -55.16 15.18
N THR A 152 -14.48 -55.67 14.65
CA THR A 152 -13.99 -57.03 14.92
C THR A 152 -13.69 -57.24 16.41
N LYS A 153 -13.00 -56.28 17.06
CA LYS A 153 -12.72 -56.37 18.51
C LYS A 153 -13.97 -56.51 19.38
N LYS A 154 -15.11 -55.94 18.95
CA LYS A 154 -16.38 -56.01 19.71
C LYS A 154 -17.08 -57.35 19.63
N GLN A 155 -16.73 -58.21 18.65
CA GLN A 155 -17.44 -59.47 18.43
C GLN A 155 -17.00 -60.62 19.35
N ASN A 156 -15.99 -60.44 20.21
CA ASN A 156 -15.62 -61.33 21.32
C ASN A 156 -15.44 -62.80 20.88
N VAL A 157 -14.34 -63.11 20.19
CA VAL A 157 -14.16 -64.43 19.52
C VAL A 157 -12.76 -65.04 19.77
N ASP A 158 -12.72 -66.38 19.80
CA ASP A 158 -11.60 -67.25 20.14
C ASP A 158 -10.41 -67.24 19.15
N GLY A 159 -9.20 -67.40 19.70
CA GLY A 159 -8.01 -68.03 19.11
C GLY A 159 -7.45 -67.52 17.77
N ASN A 160 -8.18 -67.75 16.66
CA ASN A 160 -7.73 -67.53 15.27
C ASN A 160 -7.71 -66.05 14.86
N GLU A 161 -8.46 -65.17 15.53
CA GLU A 161 -8.55 -63.75 15.18
C GLU A 161 -7.31 -62.92 15.56
N LYS A 162 -6.42 -63.43 16.42
CA LYS A 162 -5.17 -62.71 16.76
C LYS A 162 -4.27 -62.51 15.54
N GLU A 163 -4.27 -63.47 14.62
CA GLU A 163 -3.50 -63.38 13.38
C GLU A 163 -4.09 -62.34 12.42
N GLU A 164 -5.42 -62.27 12.32
CA GLU A 164 -6.12 -61.30 11.49
C GLU A 164 -5.97 -59.86 12.03
N LEU A 165 -6.09 -59.66 13.36
CA LEU A 165 -5.81 -58.38 14.01
C LEU A 165 -4.35 -57.92 13.79
N HIS A 166 -3.40 -58.86 13.83
CA HIS A 166 -1.99 -58.55 13.58
C HIS A 166 -1.78 -58.13 12.11
N LYS A 167 -2.39 -58.84 11.17
CA LYS A 167 -2.34 -58.51 9.74
C LYS A 167 -2.91 -57.12 9.46
N THR A 168 -4.10 -56.81 9.99
CA THR A 168 -4.73 -55.49 9.81
C THR A 168 -3.90 -54.35 10.41
N ARG A 169 -3.27 -54.56 11.57
CA ARG A 169 -2.34 -53.57 12.16
C ARG A 169 -1.09 -53.37 11.30
N SER A 170 -0.57 -54.44 10.70
CA SER A 170 0.56 -54.35 9.77
C SER A 170 0.19 -53.51 8.55
N GLU A 171 -1.00 -53.71 7.98
CA GLU A 171 -1.49 -52.95 6.83
C GLU A 171 -1.67 -51.45 7.14
N ILE A 172 -2.17 -51.10 8.33
CA ILE A 172 -2.26 -49.69 8.77
C ILE A 172 -0.87 -49.06 8.84
N LYS A 173 0.08 -49.75 9.47
CA LYS A 173 1.46 -49.26 9.62
C LYS A 173 2.12 -49.00 8.26
N ASP A 174 1.94 -49.90 7.30
CA ASP A 174 2.48 -49.72 5.95
C ASP A 174 1.91 -48.47 5.25
N MET A 175 0.63 -48.16 5.47
CA MET A 175 0.01 -46.93 4.94
C MET A 175 0.52 -45.66 5.64
N GLU A 176 0.75 -45.70 6.95
CA GLU A 176 1.34 -44.58 7.71
C GLU A 176 2.77 -44.27 7.23
N ASP A 177 3.57 -45.32 6.98
CA ASP A 177 4.93 -45.19 6.46
C ASP A 177 4.92 -44.59 5.03
N GLN A 178 3.94 -44.94 4.19
CA GLN A 178 3.74 -44.30 2.89
C GLN A 178 3.39 -42.81 3.03
N ILE A 179 2.47 -42.43 3.92
CA ILE A 179 2.14 -41.02 4.18
C ILE A 179 3.38 -40.25 4.62
N LYS A 180 4.20 -40.83 5.52
CA LYS A 180 5.43 -40.20 6.00
C LYS A 180 6.44 -39.99 4.87
N SER A 181 6.59 -40.98 3.97
CA SER A 181 7.43 -40.88 2.78
C SER A 181 6.97 -39.77 1.83
N LEU A 182 5.66 -39.69 1.54
CA LEU A 182 5.09 -38.65 0.68
C LEU A 182 5.27 -37.23 1.25
N LYS A 183 5.08 -37.06 2.57
CA LYS A 183 5.33 -35.78 3.26
C LYS A 183 6.79 -35.36 3.14
N LYS A 184 7.73 -36.30 3.29
CA LYS A 184 9.17 -36.03 3.11
C LYS A 184 9.49 -35.62 1.67
N GLN A 185 8.87 -36.24 0.67
CA GLN A 185 9.05 -35.84 -0.74
C GLN A 185 8.53 -34.42 -1.01
N LEU A 186 7.40 -34.03 -0.41
CA LEU A 186 6.87 -32.66 -0.50
C LEU A 186 7.81 -31.63 0.14
N GLU A 187 8.40 -31.97 1.28
CA GLU A 187 9.36 -31.11 1.96
C GLU A 187 10.67 -30.95 1.16
N LEU A 188 11.18 -32.03 0.56
CA LEU A 188 12.35 -31.95 -0.33
C LEU A 188 12.06 -31.16 -1.61
N ALA A 189 10.84 -31.27 -2.15
CA ALA A 189 10.42 -30.51 -3.32
C ALA A 189 10.25 -29.01 -3.03
N SER A 190 9.85 -28.62 -1.81
CA SER A 190 9.76 -27.20 -1.41
C SER A 190 11.11 -26.59 -1.05
N GLN A 191 12.10 -27.41 -0.68
CA GLN A 191 13.46 -26.97 -0.36
C GLN A 191 14.36 -26.77 -1.59
N LYS A 192 14.05 -27.39 -2.73
CA LYS A 192 14.76 -27.10 -4.00
C LYS A 192 14.36 -25.70 -4.50
N SER A 193 15.15 -24.70 -4.12
CA SER A 193 15.06 -23.33 -4.62
C SER A 193 15.44 -23.28 -6.12
N PRO A 194 14.78 -22.46 -6.96
CA PRO A 194 15.14 -22.27 -8.37
C PRO A 194 16.57 -21.74 -8.60
N SER A 195 17.23 -21.22 -7.56
CA SER A 195 18.56 -20.58 -7.67
C SER A 195 19.72 -21.53 -7.95
N ASP A 196 19.54 -22.85 -7.79
CA ASP A 196 20.63 -23.83 -8.01
C ASP A 196 20.69 -24.36 -9.46
N SER A 197 19.77 -23.97 -10.35
CA SER A 197 19.66 -24.53 -11.71
C SER A 197 20.50 -23.81 -12.78
N THR A 198 21.23 -22.73 -12.47
CA THR A 198 22.08 -22.03 -13.46
C THR A 198 23.33 -22.81 -13.86
N HIS A 199 23.61 -23.93 -13.21
CA HIS A 199 24.61 -24.89 -13.65
C HIS A 199 23.99 -26.27 -13.72
N GLN A 200 23.63 -26.68 -14.94
CA GLN A 200 23.18 -28.00 -15.41
C GLN A 200 21.74 -27.98 -15.89
N HIS A 201 21.55 -27.89 -17.21
CA HIS A 201 20.75 -28.86 -17.94
C HIS A 201 20.95 -28.73 -19.46
N GLU A 202 21.68 -29.68 -20.02
CA GLU A 202 21.54 -30.14 -21.40
C GLU A 202 21.07 -31.61 -21.34
N LYS A 203 20.06 -31.93 -22.16
CA LYS A 203 19.54 -33.28 -22.54
C LYS A 203 18.54 -34.01 -21.64
N ALA A 204 17.35 -34.25 -22.23
CA ALA A 204 16.64 -35.53 -22.45
C ALA A 204 15.11 -35.31 -22.30
N ALA A 205 14.30 -35.30 -23.38
CA ALA A 205 13.81 -36.40 -24.23
C ALA A 205 12.57 -37.14 -23.68
N ALA A 206 11.45 -36.88 -24.38
CA ALA A 206 10.26 -37.68 -24.70
C ALA A 206 9.82 -38.90 -23.84
N GLY A 207 8.51 -38.93 -23.53
CA GLY A 207 7.77 -40.14 -23.13
C GLY A 207 6.25 -39.89 -23.08
N SER A 208 5.48 -40.79 -23.68
CA SER A 208 4.03 -40.70 -23.96
C SER A 208 3.19 -41.64 -23.06
N ILE A 209 1.90 -41.82 -23.43
CA ILE A 209 0.87 -42.83 -23.05
C ILE A 209 -0.09 -42.52 -21.84
N PRO A 210 -1.28 -43.17 -21.65
CA PRO A 210 -2.62 -42.68 -22.08
C PRO A 210 -3.78 -42.74 -21.04
N SER A 211 -4.92 -42.14 -21.45
CA SER A 211 -6.34 -42.56 -21.35
C SER A 211 -7.00 -43.19 -20.08
N SER A 212 -7.99 -42.44 -19.60
CA SER A 212 -9.37 -42.80 -19.16
C SER A 212 -9.63 -43.74 -17.97
N LYS A 213 -10.47 -43.26 -17.03
CA LYS A 213 -11.49 -44.05 -16.33
C LYS A 213 -12.62 -43.16 -15.79
N LYS A 214 -13.85 -43.71 -15.85
CA LYS A 214 -15.17 -43.11 -15.60
C LYS A 214 -15.40 -42.67 -14.15
N GLU A 215 -16.10 -41.55 -13.96
CA GLU A 215 -16.68 -41.11 -12.68
C GLU A 215 -18.10 -41.68 -12.46
N PRO A 216 -18.51 -41.95 -11.21
CA PRO A 216 -19.90 -42.20 -10.83
C PRO A 216 -20.63 -40.90 -10.41
N LYS A 217 -21.95 -40.91 -10.63
CA LYS A 217 -22.90 -39.81 -10.40
C LYS A 217 -22.98 -39.41 -8.91
N LYS A 218 -22.92 -38.09 -8.64
CA LYS A 218 -23.14 -37.48 -7.33
C LYS A 218 -24.54 -36.88 -7.21
N SER A 219 -25.11 -37.07 -6.03
CA SER A 219 -26.33 -36.47 -5.50
C SER A 219 -26.22 -34.94 -5.35
N GLU A 220 -27.32 -34.26 -5.64
CA GLU A 220 -27.52 -32.81 -5.60
C GLU A 220 -27.43 -32.29 -4.15
N VAL A 221 -26.39 -31.51 -3.85
CA VAL A 221 -26.33 -30.62 -2.69
C VAL A 221 -26.49 -29.21 -3.24
N VAL A 222 -27.50 -28.48 -2.75
CA VAL A 222 -27.73 -27.09 -3.12
C VAL A 222 -26.63 -26.25 -2.46
N ASP A 223 -25.50 -26.13 -3.16
CA ASP A 223 -24.41 -25.21 -2.80
C ASP A 223 -24.89 -23.77 -3.00
N VAL A 224 -25.05 -23.04 -1.90
CA VAL A 224 -25.15 -21.57 -1.94
C VAL A 224 -23.78 -21.08 -2.41
N VAL A 225 -23.66 -20.81 -3.70
CA VAL A 225 -22.44 -20.28 -4.33
C VAL A 225 -22.14 -18.93 -3.70
N LYS A 226 -21.24 -18.91 -2.70
CA LYS A 226 -20.68 -17.68 -2.17
C LYS A 226 -19.91 -17.01 -3.31
N LYS A 227 -20.42 -15.87 -3.79
CA LYS A 227 -19.67 -15.04 -4.73
C LYS A 227 -18.31 -14.68 -4.11
N PRO A 228 -17.21 -14.73 -4.86
CA PRO A 228 -15.90 -14.36 -4.34
C PRO A 228 -15.91 -12.91 -3.85
N LEU A 229 -15.12 -12.64 -2.81
CA LEU A 229 -15.03 -11.30 -2.24
C LEU A 229 -14.33 -10.34 -3.22
N LEU A 230 -13.29 -10.85 -3.90
CA LEU A 230 -12.49 -10.11 -4.87
C LEU A 230 -12.70 -10.64 -6.29
N THR A 231 -12.74 -9.73 -7.27
CA THR A 231 -12.74 -10.10 -8.69
C THR A 231 -11.34 -10.42 -9.19
N ARG A 232 -10.30 -9.97 -8.46
CA ARG A 232 -8.87 -10.07 -8.82
C ARG A 232 -8.54 -9.43 -10.18
N LYS A 233 -9.40 -8.55 -10.68
CA LYS A 233 -9.11 -7.79 -11.90
C LYS A 233 -8.08 -6.73 -11.58
N THR A 234 -6.89 -6.88 -12.16
CA THR A 234 -5.92 -5.78 -12.24
C THR A 234 -6.40 -4.82 -13.33
N VAL A 235 -6.50 -3.54 -13.00
CA VAL A 235 -6.70 -2.47 -13.97
C VAL A 235 -5.36 -1.81 -14.28
N SER A 236 -5.25 -1.11 -15.40
CA SER A 236 -4.05 -0.30 -15.66
C SER A 236 -3.91 0.77 -14.57
N VAL A 237 -2.67 1.06 -14.17
CA VAL A 237 -2.39 2.21 -13.31
C VAL A 237 -2.90 3.45 -14.05
N PRO A 238 -3.78 4.26 -13.46
CA PRO A 238 -4.26 5.46 -14.12
C PRO A 238 -3.12 6.45 -14.38
N GLU A 239 -3.05 6.96 -15.61
CA GLU A 239 -2.15 8.06 -15.94
C GLU A 239 -2.50 9.30 -15.10
N PRO A 240 -1.49 10.08 -14.66
CA PRO A 240 -1.72 11.35 -14.00
C PRO A 240 -2.68 12.21 -14.83
N GLN A 241 -3.70 12.76 -14.20
CA GLN A 241 -4.60 13.69 -14.87
C GLN A 241 -4.17 15.12 -14.53
N PRO A 242 -4.32 16.08 -15.47
CA PRO A 242 -4.18 17.48 -15.12
C PRO A 242 -5.24 17.86 -14.07
N LEU A 243 -4.91 18.82 -13.23
CA LEU A 243 -5.90 19.37 -12.31
C LEU A 243 -6.88 20.24 -13.10
N ASN A 244 -7.99 20.62 -12.47
CA ASN A 244 -8.80 21.73 -13.00
C ASN A 244 -7.87 22.93 -13.24
N PRO A 245 -7.83 23.54 -14.44
CA PRO A 245 -6.88 24.61 -14.76
C PRO A 245 -6.89 25.79 -13.78
N LEU A 246 -8.07 26.16 -13.25
CA LEU A 246 -8.21 27.20 -12.23
C LEU A 246 -7.46 26.80 -10.95
N TRP A 247 -7.65 25.56 -10.51
CA TRP A 247 -7.01 25.03 -9.31
C TRP A 247 -5.54 24.72 -9.51
N GLU A 248 -5.13 24.30 -10.70
CA GLU A 248 -3.73 24.11 -11.04
C GLU A 248 -2.95 25.41 -10.91
N ALA A 249 -3.43 26.48 -11.56
CA ALA A 249 -2.81 27.80 -11.48
C ALA A 249 -2.79 28.33 -10.04
N ARG A 250 -3.89 28.15 -9.30
CA ARG A 250 -3.99 28.59 -7.91
C ARG A 250 -3.05 27.85 -6.97
N LEU A 251 -3.03 26.52 -7.04
CA LEU A 251 -2.15 25.70 -6.20
C LEU A 251 -0.68 25.91 -6.56
N HIS A 252 -0.37 26.14 -7.85
CA HIS A 252 1.00 26.46 -8.28
C HIS A 252 1.47 27.80 -7.71
N ALA A 253 0.64 28.85 -7.77
CA ALA A 253 0.98 30.14 -7.17
C ALA A 253 1.18 30.06 -5.64
N LEU A 254 0.37 29.24 -4.95
CA LEU A 254 0.53 29.00 -3.51
C LEU A 254 1.77 28.16 -3.21
N PHE A 255 2.10 27.19 -4.07
CA PHE A 255 3.34 26.42 -3.97
C PHE A 255 4.57 27.30 -4.14
N ASP A 256 4.60 28.18 -5.13
CA ASP A 256 5.68 29.15 -5.34
C ASP A 256 5.84 30.08 -4.12
N LEU A 257 4.73 30.52 -3.54
CA LEU A 257 4.75 31.28 -2.29
C LEU A 257 5.28 30.43 -1.13
N ALA A 258 4.91 29.15 -1.02
CA ALA A 258 5.41 28.25 0.00
C ALA A 258 6.94 28.11 -0.04
N GLN A 259 7.52 28.11 -1.25
CA GLN A 259 8.96 27.96 -1.46
C GLN A 259 9.72 29.27 -1.21
N SER A 260 9.13 30.40 -1.59
CA SER A 260 9.79 31.72 -1.51
C SER A 260 9.59 32.43 -0.18
N ASP A 261 8.40 32.31 0.42
CA ASP A 261 8.02 32.92 1.70
C ASP A 261 6.98 32.06 2.45
N PRO A 262 7.46 31.00 3.16
CA PRO A 262 6.60 30.10 3.93
C PRO A 262 5.69 30.82 4.94
N ALA A 263 6.21 31.86 5.61
CA ALA A 263 5.47 32.59 6.62
C ALA A 263 4.29 33.36 6.00
N SER A 264 4.49 34.00 4.85
CA SER A 264 3.41 34.65 4.11
C SER A 264 2.34 33.68 3.63
N LEU A 265 2.72 32.49 3.15
CA LEU A 265 1.72 31.47 2.80
C LEU A 265 0.90 31.06 4.04
N LEU A 266 1.55 30.73 5.16
CA LEU A 266 0.85 30.33 6.39
C LEU A 266 -0.08 31.44 6.89
N SER A 267 0.35 32.70 6.82
CA SER A 267 -0.52 33.83 7.16
C SER A 267 -1.74 33.92 6.25
N LYS A 268 -1.61 33.63 4.94
CA LYS A 268 -2.74 33.59 4.00
C LYS A 268 -3.69 32.42 4.25
N LEU A 269 -3.17 31.26 4.65
CA LEU A 269 -4.00 30.10 4.99
C LEU A 269 -4.81 30.33 6.28
N ASP A 270 -4.24 31.05 7.25
CA ASP A 270 -4.88 31.39 8.52
C ASP A 270 -5.88 32.56 8.42
N ASP A 271 -5.73 33.44 7.42
CA ASP A 271 -6.60 34.61 7.25
C ASP A 271 -7.94 34.20 6.62
N SER A 272 -9.01 34.27 7.41
CA SER A 272 -10.38 33.99 6.96
C SER A 272 -10.85 34.90 5.84
N ASN A 273 -10.25 36.09 5.66
CA ASN A 273 -10.60 37.00 4.57
C ASN A 273 -9.87 36.65 3.27
N ALA A 274 -8.66 36.10 3.37
CA ALA A 274 -7.90 35.68 2.19
C ALA A 274 -8.36 34.32 1.68
N ASP A 275 -8.61 33.38 2.59
CA ASP A 275 -9.07 32.00 2.40
C ASP A 275 -8.89 31.47 0.96
N PRO A 276 -7.63 31.28 0.51
CA PRO A 276 -7.36 31.07 -0.90
C PRO A 276 -7.97 29.77 -1.44
N LEU A 277 -8.27 28.81 -0.56
CA LEU A 277 -8.90 27.53 -0.92
C LEU A 277 -10.39 27.47 -0.54
N GLY A 278 -10.96 28.50 0.09
CA GLY A 278 -12.38 28.55 0.46
C GLY A 278 -12.76 27.46 1.48
N VAL A 279 -11.96 27.27 2.53
CA VAL A 279 -12.09 26.20 3.55
C VAL A 279 -12.39 26.73 4.95
N ASN A 280 -12.31 28.04 5.18
CA ASN A 280 -12.53 28.70 6.48
C ASN A 280 -14.02 29.03 6.70
N VAL A 281 -14.87 28.01 6.57
CA VAL A 281 -16.35 28.12 6.65
C VAL A 281 -16.94 27.76 8.02
N GLY A 282 -16.10 27.51 9.03
CA GLY A 282 -16.55 27.15 10.38
C GLY A 282 -17.11 25.73 10.53
N GLY A 283 -17.19 24.95 9.46
CA GLY A 283 -17.57 23.54 9.47
C GLY A 283 -18.17 23.06 8.14
N PRO A 284 -18.18 21.74 7.89
CA PRO A 284 -18.81 21.12 6.73
C PRO A 284 -20.26 21.54 6.46
N THR A 285 -21.08 21.71 7.50
CA THR A 285 -22.49 22.13 7.34
C THR A 285 -22.67 23.53 6.77
N ASN A 286 -21.66 24.39 6.85
CA ASN A 286 -21.70 25.78 6.38
C ASN A 286 -21.10 25.93 4.97
N PHE A 287 -20.57 24.84 4.40
CA PHE A 287 -19.97 24.86 3.08
C PHE A 287 -21.02 24.74 1.98
N THR A 288 -21.10 25.75 1.12
CA THR A 288 -21.97 25.71 -0.06
C THR A 288 -21.22 25.06 -1.22
N CYS A 289 -21.83 24.06 -1.87
CA CYS A 289 -21.25 23.43 -3.05
C CYS A 289 -21.02 24.47 -4.18
N PRO A 290 -19.78 24.68 -4.63
CA PRO A 290 -19.48 25.59 -5.72
C PRO A 290 -19.85 24.98 -7.08
N PRO A 291 -20.00 25.79 -8.14
CA PRO A 291 -20.27 25.26 -9.48
C PRO A 291 -19.13 24.33 -9.95
N PRO A 292 -19.39 23.35 -10.83
CA PRO A 292 -18.39 22.37 -11.26
C PRO A 292 -17.08 22.96 -11.79
N SER A 293 -17.13 24.12 -12.46
CA SER A 293 -15.94 24.83 -12.96
C SER A 293 -15.00 25.32 -11.85
N GLU A 294 -15.52 25.52 -10.64
CA GLU A 294 -14.79 26.01 -9.47
C GLU A 294 -14.45 24.90 -8.47
N ARG A 295 -14.74 23.64 -8.79
CA ARG A 295 -14.46 22.50 -7.92
C ARG A 295 -13.06 21.96 -8.11
N LEU A 296 -12.34 21.77 -7.00
CA LEU A 296 -11.03 21.11 -6.97
C LEU A 296 -11.19 19.63 -7.30
N THR A 297 -12.32 19.01 -6.92
CA THR A 297 -12.60 17.60 -7.19
C THR A 297 -13.17 17.34 -8.58
N GLN A 298 -13.02 18.26 -9.53
CA GLN A 298 -13.48 18.10 -10.91
C GLN A 298 -12.29 18.13 -11.90
N PRO A 299 -12.22 17.19 -12.87
CA PRO A 299 -13.09 16.02 -13.01
C PRO A 299 -12.96 15.08 -11.81
N ASP A 300 -14.04 14.35 -11.47
CA ASP A 300 -14.00 13.38 -10.38
C ASP A 300 -13.12 12.19 -10.77
N LEU A 301 -11.92 12.12 -10.18
CA LEU A 301 -10.92 11.08 -10.48
C LEU A 301 -11.18 9.76 -9.74
N ARG A 302 -12.24 9.69 -8.92
CA ARG A 302 -12.61 8.49 -8.18
C ARG A 302 -13.29 7.45 -9.08
N ARG A 303 -13.09 6.19 -8.73
CA ARG A 303 -13.80 5.05 -9.34
C ARG A 303 -15.07 4.75 -8.55
N ILE A 304 -16.11 5.57 -8.73
CA ILE A 304 -17.37 5.50 -7.97
C ILE A 304 -18.05 4.12 -8.04
N GLU A 305 -17.84 3.38 -9.13
CA GLU A 305 -18.31 2.01 -9.28
C GLU A 305 -17.72 1.06 -8.23
N VAL A 306 -16.47 1.27 -7.81
CA VAL A 306 -15.79 0.44 -6.80
C VAL A 306 -16.37 0.69 -5.41
N ALA A 307 -16.63 1.94 -5.06
CA ALA A 307 -17.32 2.27 -3.81
C ALA A 307 -18.74 1.65 -3.77
N THR A 308 -19.44 1.66 -4.91
CA THR A 308 -20.76 1.03 -5.03
C THR A 308 -20.71 -0.48 -4.85
N GLN A 309 -19.71 -1.15 -5.45
CA GLN A 309 -19.48 -2.59 -5.26
C GLN A 309 -19.15 -2.93 -3.81
N PHE A 310 -18.34 -2.09 -3.14
CA PHE A 310 -18.01 -2.24 -1.72
C PHE A 310 -19.25 -2.18 -0.82
N ARG A 311 -20.14 -1.22 -1.04
CA ARG A 311 -21.43 -1.17 -0.32
C ARG A 311 -22.29 -2.40 -0.59
N GLY A 312 -22.20 -2.97 -1.80
CA GLY A 312 -22.85 -4.23 -2.19
C GLY A 312 -22.18 -5.50 -1.63
N GLY A 313 -21.13 -5.38 -0.81
CA GLY A 313 -20.45 -6.52 -0.18
C GLY A 313 -19.22 -7.04 -0.93
N HIS A 314 -18.81 -6.40 -2.03
CA HIS A 314 -17.69 -6.83 -2.87
C HIS A 314 -16.49 -5.88 -2.78
N GLY A 315 -15.28 -6.41 -2.68
CA GLY A 315 -14.06 -5.60 -2.52
C GLY A 315 -13.76 -5.21 -1.08
N PHE A 316 -12.78 -4.34 -0.92
CA PHE A 316 -12.19 -3.99 0.38
C PHE A 316 -11.73 -2.53 0.42
N VAL A 317 -11.48 -2.02 1.63
CA VAL A 317 -10.89 -0.69 1.83
C VAL A 317 -9.36 -0.80 1.86
N PHE A 318 -8.67 -0.07 1.00
CA PHE A 318 -7.24 0.17 1.17
C PHE A 318 -7.05 1.49 1.93
N PHE A 319 -6.62 1.41 3.17
CA PHE A 319 -6.47 2.56 4.05
C PHE A 319 -5.01 3.04 4.11
N GLN A 320 -4.71 4.20 3.54
CA GLN A 320 -3.42 4.85 3.80
C GLN A 320 -3.48 5.48 5.20
N HIS A 321 -2.95 4.75 6.17
CA HIS A 321 -2.98 5.07 7.59
C HIS A 321 -1.86 6.06 7.92
N LEU A 322 -2.14 7.36 7.87
CA LEU A 322 -1.12 8.35 8.25
C LEU A 322 -0.89 8.33 9.77
N ARG A 323 0.38 8.16 10.19
CA ARG A 323 0.72 8.07 11.61
C ARG A 323 0.27 9.34 12.36
N LYS A 324 -0.38 9.12 13.51
CA LYS A 324 -0.97 10.15 14.39
C LYS A 324 -2.02 11.06 13.75
N ALA A 325 -2.55 10.66 12.60
CA ALA A 325 -3.64 11.37 11.92
C ALA A 325 -5.00 10.66 12.08
N GLY A 326 -5.19 9.90 13.18
CA GLY A 326 -6.49 9.29 13.51
C GLY A 326 -6.72 7.85 13.03
N GLY A 327 -5.70 7.17 12.51
CA GLY A 327 -5.87 5.82 11.95
C GLY A 327 -6.38 4.76 12.94
N THR A 328 -6.01 4.83 14.23
CA THR A 328 -6.60 3.98 15.28
C THR A 328 -8.12 4.19 15.40
N GLY A 329 -8.56 5.45 15.35
CA GLY A 329 -9.97 5.84 15.36
C GLY A 329 -10.73 5.27 14.16
N PHE A 330 -10.13 5.38 12.98
CA PHE A 330 -10.68 4.82 11.75
C PHE A 330 -10.81 3.29 11.80
N CYS A 331 -9.79 2.59 12.30
CA CYS A 331 -9.79 1.13 12.38
C CYS A 331 -10.79 0.55 13.39
N ASP A 332 -11.00 1.21 14.53
CA ASP A 332 -12.08 0.84 15.46
C ASP A 332 -13.46 1.07 14.82
N MET A 333 -13.65 2.22 14.17
CA MET A 333 -14.89 2.50 13.43
C MET A 333 -15.14 1.43 12.35
N ALA A 334 -14.12 1.03 11.60
CA ALA A 334 -14.21 -0.05 10.64
C ALA A 334 -14.60 -1.38 11.32
N SER A 335 -14.00 -1.69 12.47
CA SER A 335 -14.27 -2.93 13.22
C SER A 335 -15.71 -3.00 13.74
N ARG A 336 -16.31 -1.86 14.09
CA ARG A 336 -17.71 -1.77 14.48
C ARG A 336 -18.68 -1.90 13.30
N ASN A 337 -18.32 -1.33 12.13
CA ASN A 337 -19.14 -1.45 10.92
C ASN A 337 -18.99 -2.80 10.21
N MET A 338 -17.88 -3.52 10.41
CA MET A 338 -17.58 -4.79 9.74
C MET A 338 -16.97 -5.82 10.71
N PRO A 339 -17.74 -6.26 11.73
CA PRO A 339 -17.23 -7.15 12.77
C PRO A 339 -16.70 -8.46 12.16
N GLY A 340 -15.51 -8.88 12.56
CA GLY A 340 -14.85 -10.10 12.07
C GLY A 340 -14.14 -9.96 10.71
N HIS A 341 -14.26 -8.81 10.03
CA HIS A 341 -13.65 -8.55 8.72
C HIS A 341 -12.50 -7.54 8.78
N VAL A 342 -12.06 -7.15 9.97
CA VAL A 342 -10.98 -6.17 10.17
C VAL A 342 -9.81 -6.85 10.87
N PRO A 343 -8.58 -6.73 10.36
CA PRO A 343 -7.39 -7.20 11.06
C PRO A 343 -7.29 -6.56 12.45
N SER A 344 -6.97 -7.37 13.46
CA SER A 344 -6.98 -6.93 14.86
C SER A 344 -5.97 -5.81 15.18
N TYR A 345 -4.88 -5.72 14.42
CA TYR A 345 -3.81 -4.77 14.66
C TYR A 345 -3.86 -3.63 13.64
N TYR A 346 -4.47 -2.49 14.01
CA TYR A 346 -4.61 -1.27 13.18
C TYR A 346 -4.96 -1.54 11.70
N CYS A 347 -5.87 -2.49 11.44
CA CYS A 347 -6.25 -2.91 10.09
C CYS A 347 -5.10 -3.46 9.21
N MET A 348 -3.95 -3.84 9.77
CA MET A 348 -2.82 -4.44 9.06
C MET A 348 -2.99 -5.97 8.97
N PRO A 349 -3.05 -6.54 7.76
CA PRO A 349 -3.31 -7.97 7.54
C PRO A 349 -2.15 -8.90 7.94
N ASP A 350 -0.92 -8.41 8.04
CA ASP A 350 0.24 -9.23 8.41
C ASP A 350 0.48 -9.35 9.93
N HIS A 351 -0.28 -8.61 10.74
CA HIS A 351 -0.11 -8.52 12.20
C HIS A 351 1.33 -8.16 12.64
N ARG A 352 2.15 -7.57 11.76
CA ARG A 352 3.59 -7.37 12.04
C ARG A 352 3.88 -6.22 12.98
N GLY A 353 2.86 -5.62 13.57
CA GLY A 353 3.09 -4.65 14.62
C GLY A 353 3.64 -3.34 14.05
N THR A 354 4.27 -2.57 14.92
CA THR A 354 4.96 -1.33 14.61
C THR A 354 6.24 -1.54 13.76
N LEU A 355 6.63 -2.78 13.49
CA LEU A 355 7.81 -3.13 12.72
C LEU A 355 7.42 -3.12 11.25
N ALA A 356 7.59 -1.94 10.60
CA ALA A 356 7.45 -1.66 9.16
C ALA A 356 6.66 -2.69 8.34
N THR A 357 5.52 -2.30 7.77
CA THR A 357 4.85 -3.10 6.74
C THR A 357 5.88 -3.41 5.64
N PRO A 358 6.25 -4.68 5.41
CA PRO A 358 7.05 -5.02 4.24
C PRO A 358 6.26 -4.56 3.01
N PRO A 359 6.90 -4.13 1.91
CA PRO A 359 6.14 -3.83 0.71
C PRO A 359 5.39 -5.10 0.32
N TRP A 360 4.07 -5.06 0.43
CA TRP A 360 3.25 -6.17 0.05
C TRP A 360 3.25 -6.25 -1.47
N THR A 361 3.41 -7.44 -2.02
CA THR A 361 3.02 -7.62 -3.42
C THR A 361 1.50 -7.54 -3.50
N THR A 362 0.98 -7.04 -4.62
CA THR A 362 -0.46 -7.04 -4.88
C THR A 362 -1.06 -8.45 -4.73
N SER A 363 -0.35 -9.48 -5.18
CA SER A 363 -0.79 -10.87 -5.03
C SER A 363 -0.93 -11.31 -3.58
N TRP A 364 0.08 -11.06 -2.74
CA TRP A 364 0.04 -11.43 -1.33
C TRP A 364 -1.10 -10.73 -0.59
N LEU A 365 -1.30 -9.44 -0.86
CA LEU A 365 -2.35 -8.66 -0.22
C LEU A 365 -3.73 -9.22 -0.57
N LEU A 366 -4.00 -9.45 -1.85
CA LEU A 366 -5.29 -9.98 -2.31
C LEU A 366 -5.54 -11.41 -1.82
N ASP A 367 -4.52 -12.27 -1.82
CA ASP A 367 -4.62 -13.62 -1.29
C ASP A 367 -4.94 -13.60 0.22
N THR A 368 -4.30 -12.70 0.98
CA THR A 368 -4.53 -12.58 2.43
C THR A 368 -5.92 -12.04 2.74
N ILE A 369 -6.39 -11.04 1.99
CA ILE A 369 -7.74 -10.46 2.12
C ILE A 369 -8.79 -11.54 1.88
N GLU A 370 -8.64 -12.34 0.82
CA GLU A 370 -9.57 -13.43 0.51
C GLU A 370 -9.51 -14.55 1.57
N GLU A 371 -8.31 -15.04 1.91
CA GLU A 371 -8.12 -16.15 2.86
C GLU A 371 -8.66 -15.83 4.25
N LYS A 372 -8.41 -14.60 4.74
CA LYS A 372 -8.87 -14.16 6.06
C LYS A 372 -10.25 -13.53 6.02
N SER A 373 -10.86 -13.41 4.84
CA SER A 373 -12.12 -12.69 4.63
C SER A 373 -12.06 -11.26 5.19
N PHE A 374 -10.88 -10.62 5.14
CA PHE A 374 -10.75 -9.22 5.54
C PHE A 374 -11.42 -8.32 4.50
N ARG A 375 -11.94 -7.17 4.94
CA ARG A 375 -12.55 -6.15 4.07
C ARG A 375 -11.86 -4.79 4.20
N ILE A 376 -10.70 -4.78 4.84
CA ILE A 376 -9.83 -3.62 4.96
C ILE A 376 -8.37 -4.08 5.09
N ALA A 377 -7.48 -3.31 4.50
CA ALA A 377 -6.04 -3.41 4.71
C ALA A 377 -5.46 -2.01 4.83
N ALA A 378 -4.56 -1.79 5.80
CA ALA A 378 -3.96 -0.49 6.05
C ALA A 378 -2.45 -0.47 5.89
N ASN A 379 -1.93 0.52 5.18
CA ASN A 379 -0.50 0.81 5.10
C ASN A 379 -0.19 2.06 5.96
N GLU A 380 0.69 1.95 6.96
CA GLU A 380 1.02 3.07 7.86
C GLU A 380 2.37 3.74 7.57
N TRP A 381 3.33 2.96 7.09
CA TRP A 381 4.75 3.36 7.12
C TRP A 381 5.31 3.67 5.73
N ASP A 382 4.66 3.19 4.68
CA ASP A 382 5.17 3.30 3.32
C ASP A 382 4.48 4.42 2.53
N PRO A 383 5.19 5.01 1.56
CA PRO A 383 4.56 5.86 0.56
C PRO A 383 3.40 5.12 -0.10
N PHE A 384 2.37 5.87 -0.46
CA PHE A 384 1.29 5.35 -1.27
C PHE A 384 1.78 5.16 -2.70
N LEU A 385 2.20 3.94 -3.04
CA LEU A 385 2.62 3.62 -4.41
C LEU A 385 1.43 3.78 -5.37
N ARG A 386 1.57 4.58 -6.43
CA ARG A 386 0.49 4.77 -7.42
C ARG A 386 0.05 3.45 -8.08
N ALA A 387 0.94 2.45 -8.12
CA ALA A 387 0.63 1.10 -8.55
C ALA A 387 -0.54 0.46 -7.77
N TRP A 388 -0.82 0.91 -6.54
CA TRP A 388 -1.97 0.45 -5.76
C TRP A 388 -3.30 0.76 -6.45
N PHE A 389 -3.41 1.81 -7.26
CA PHE A 389 -4.61 2.10 -8.04
C PHE A 389 -4.94 1.01 -9.08
N ALA A 390 -3.99 0.13 -9.41
CA ALA A 390 -4.22 -1.03 -10.26
C ALA A 390 -5.10 -2.11 -9.59
N ILE A 391 -5.32 -2.04 -8.27
CA ILE A 391 -6.22 -2.96 -7.58
C ILE A 391 -7.67 -2.60 -7.90
N GLY A 392 -8.30 -3.40 -8.77
CA GLY A 392 -9.64 -3.15 -9.29
C GLY A 392 -10.73 -3.01 -8.22
N ASP A 393 -10.60 -3.74 -7.12
CA ASP A 393 -11.63 -3.91 -6.07
C ASP A 393 -11.40 -3.05 -4.81
N ALA A 394 -10.41 -2.14 -4.83
CA ALA A 394 -10.01 -1.37 -3.66
C ALA A 394 -10.69 0.01 -3.58
N VAL A 395 -11.37 0.27 -2.45
CA VAL A 395 -11.81 1.60 -2.06
C VAL A 395 -10.71 2.27 -1.24
N PHE A 396 -10.04 3.26 -1.83
CA PHE A 396 -9.00 4.03 -1.15
C PHE A 396 -9.55 5.00 -0.11
N ALA A 397 -9.02 4.94 1.10
CA ALA A 397 -9.38 5.82 2.21
C ALA A 397 -8.12 6.36 2.91
N THR A 398 -8.20 7.56 3.47
CA THR A 398 -7.17 8.11 4.36
C THR A 398 -7.80 9.03 5.40
N THR A 399 -7.06 9.29 6.47
CA THR A 399 -7.37 10.28 7.50
C THR A 399 -6.21 11.27 7.57
N ILE A 400 -6.52 12.57 7.58
CA ILE A 400 -5.55 13.65 7.64
C ILE A 400 -5.86 14.57 8.83
N ARG A 401 -4.83 15.17 9.40
CA ARG A 401 -4.89 16.07 10.55
C ARG A 401 -3.99 17.27 10.27
N ASP A 402 -4.21 18.39 10.96
CA ASP A 402 -3.24 19.49 10.94
C ASP A 402 -1.79 18.95 11.14
N PRO A 403 -0.85 19.29 10.24
CA PRO A 403 0.50 18.72 10.25
C PRO A 403 1.27 18.97 11.55
N THR A 404 1.09 20.13 12.18
CA THR A 404 1.78 20.48 13.43
C THR A 404 1.17 19.75 14.62
N ASP A 405 -0.15 19.65 14.64
CA ASP A 405 -0.92 18.86 15.59
C ASP A 405 -0.56 17.37 15.52
N ARG A 406 -0.33 16.85 14.32
CA ARG A 406 0.20 15.49 14.10
C ARG A 406 1.60 15.33 14.69
N TRP A 407 2.51 16.26 14.42
CA TRP A 407 3.87 16.25 14.97
C TRP A 407 3.87 16.33 16.50
N TYR A 408 3.03 17.19 17.08
CA TYR A 408 2.88 17.27 18.53
C TYR A 408 2.27 16.00 19.13
N SER A 409 1.30 15.39 18.46
CA SER A 409 0.74 14.09 18.84
C SER A 409 1.80 12.98 18.79
N GLN A 410 2.72 13.04 17.83
CA GLN A 410 3.86 12.13 17.71
C GLN A 410 4.84 12.30 18.87
N TYR A 411 5.27 13.53 19.14
CA TYR A 411 6.10 13.87 20.29
C TYR A 411 5.53 13.35 21.59
N ARG A 412 4.24 13.60 21.84
CA ARG A 412 3.58 13.11 23.06
C ARG A 412 3.60 11.60 23.16
N PHE A 413 3.35 10.91 22.06
CA PHE A 413 3.26 9.46 22.03
C PHE A 413 4.61 8.76 22.18
N GLU A 414 5.65 9.23 21.50
CA GLU A 414 6.98 8.64 21.60
C GLU A 414 7.69 9.06 22.87
N HIS A 415 7.67 10.36 23.17
CA HIS A 415 8.56 10.94 24.15
C HIS A 415 7.90 11.14 25.52
N VAL A 416 6.75 11.83 25.56
CA VAL A 416 6.08 12.13 26.84
C VAL A 416 5.46 10.87 27.46
N GLU A 417 5.02 9.93 26.63
CA GLU A 417 4.48 8.64 27.06
C GLU A 417 5.55 7.54 27.13
N HIS A 418 6.85 7.90 27.06
CA HIS A 418 7.98 7.01 27.32
C HIS A 418 8.06 5.76 26.43
N ARG A 419 7.63 5.87 25.16
CA ARG A 419 7.66 4.77 24.18
C ARG A 419 8.93 4.72 23.35
N ASP A 420 9.71 5.78 23.35
CA ASP A 420 11.05 5.84 22.76
C ASP A 420 12.14 5.21 23.66
N GLY A 421 11.74 4.58 24.77
CA GLY A 421 12.65 3.97 25.74
C GLY A 421 13.18 4.95 26.79
N THR A 422 12.72 6.21 26.77
CA THR A 422 12.91 7.11 27.92
C THR A 422 12.22 6.52 29.16
N THR A 423 12.79 6.74 30.35
CA THR A 423 12.19 6.23 31.58
C THR A 423 11.19 7.22 32.12
N GLN A 424 10.22 6.76 32.92
CA GLN A 424 9.25 7.64 33.57
C GLN A 424 9.88 8.76 34.43
N ASN A 425 11.16 8.60 34.80
CA ASN A 425 11.93 9.56 35.58
C ASN A 425 12.78 10.53 34.73
N SER A 426 12.87 10.33 33.41
CA SER A 426 13.61 11.27 32.56
C SER A 426 12.80 12.54 32.35
N VAL A 427 13.48 13.69 32.45
CA VAL A 427 12.91 14.98 32.08
C VAL A 427 12.62 14.94 30.58
N PRO A 428 11.35 15.10 30.14
CA PRO A 428 11.04 15.16 28.72
C PRO A 428 11.80 16.31 28.07
N LYS A 429 12.47 16.04 26.96
CA LYS A 429 13.04 17.06 26.08
C LYS A 429 11.94 18.03 25.65
N PRO A 430 12.23 19.34 25.58
CA PRO A 430 11.36 20.29 24.91
C PRO A 430 10.98 19.84 23.49
N PHE A 431 9.78 20.19 23.05
CA PHE A 431 9.26 19.74 21.74
C PHE A 431 10.18 20.13 20.58
N ASP A 432 10.72 21.34 20.58
CA ASP A 432 11.64 21.84 19.55
C ASP A 432 12.95 21.04 19.49
N VAL A 433 13.49 20.64 20.64
CA VAL A 433 14.70 19.80 20.71
C VAL A 433 14.42 18.39 20.18
N TRP A 434 13.29 17.80 20.58
CA TRP A 434 12.86 16.49 20.08
C TRP A 434 12.57 16.54 18.59
N TYR A 435 11.79 17.53 18.14
CA TYR A 435 11.44 17.74 16.74
C TYR A 435 12.70 17.92 15.91
N GLY A 436 13.66 18.72 16.39
CA GLY A 436 14.99 18.91 15.82
C GLY A 436 15.71 17.60 15.49
N GLN A 437 15.64 16.64 16.41
CA GLN A 437 16.28 15.33 16.27
C GLN A 437 15.49 14.39 15.37
N GLU A 438 14.16 14.36 15.51
CA GLU A 438 13.30 13.43 14.77
C GLU A 438 13.12 13.81 13.31
N HIS A 439 12.94 15.09 12.99
CA HIS A 439 12.78 15.52 11.59
C HIS A 439 14.08 15.29 10.79
N SER A 440 15.24 15.44 11.41
CA SER A 440 16.55 15.30 10.74
C SER A 440 16.97 13.85 10.55
N ARG A 441 16.57 12.94 11.46
CA ARG A 441 17.02 11.53 11.45
C ARG A 441 15.99 10.55 10.94
N ASN A 442 14.72 10.87 11.14
CA ASN A 442 13.63 9.96 10.89
C ASN A 442 12.70 10.61 9.86
N MET A 443 11.68 11.36 10.28
CA MET A 443 10.48 11.53 9.44
C MET A 443 10.58 12.56 8.32
N GLY A 444 11.61 13.43 8.32
CA GLY A 444 11.76 14.52 7.37
C GLY A 444 10.67 15.60 7.46
N HIS A 445 10.80 16.65 6.65
CA HIS A 445 9.76 17.65 6.43
C HIS A 445 8.77 17.22 5.34
N ASN A 446 7.54 17.75 5.39
CA ASN A 446 6.50 17.60 4.36
C ASN A 446 6.11 16.12 4.11
N TYR A 447 5.82 15.41 5.20
CA TYR A 447 5.53 13.98 5.22
C TYR A 447 4.29 13.60 4.40
N TYR A 448 3.23 14.41 4.42
CA TYR A 448 2.02 14.10 3.64
C TYR A 448 2.31 14.16 2.15
N VAL A 449 2.91 15.25 1.66
CA VAL A 449 3.25 15.39 0.24
C VAL A 449 4.12 14.21 -0.22
N LYS A 450 5.14 13.86 0.57
CA LYS A 450 6.03 12.73 0.30
C LYS A 450 5.33 11.37 0.32
N THR A 451 4.38 11.18 1.23
CA THR A 451 3.60 9.94 1.30
C THR A 451 2.74 9.76 0.04
N PHE A 452 2.04 10.80 -0.39
CA PHE A 452 1.12 10.74 -1.54
C PHE A 452 1.79 10.92 -2.90
N LEU A 453 3.02 11.44 -2.94
CA LEU A 453 3.88 11.39 -4.12
C LEU A 453 4.13 9.94 -4.56
N GLY A 454 4.25 9.02 -3.59
CA GLY A 454 4.33 7.59 -3.86
C GLY A 454 5.70 7.11 -4.36
N GLU A 455 6.72 7.97 -4.33
CA GLU A 455 8.10 7.61 -4.59
C GLU A 455 8.78 7.15 -3.31
N ALA A 456 9.21 5.90 -3.26
CA ALA A 456 10.23 5.47 -2.30
C ALA A 456 11.59 5.75 -2.93
N THR A 457 12.45 6.56 -2.32
CA THR A 457 13.85 6.61 -2.80
C THR A 457 14.45 5.22 -2.64
N GLU A 458 14.83 4.59 -3.76
CA GLU A 458 15.38 3.22 -3.84
C GLU A 458 16.72 3.03 -3.11
N THR A 459 17.18 4.02 -2.34
CA THR A 459 18.55 4.11 -1.83
C THR A 459 18.90 3.15 -0.71
N GLU A 460 17.94 2.37 -0.17
CA GLU A 460 18.28 1.20 0.65
C GLU A 460 17.65 -0.07 0.07
N PRO A 461 18.47 -1.08 -0.29
CA PRO A 461 17.96 -2.31 -0.88
C PRO A 461 17.00 -2.96 0.11
N LEU A 462 15.75 -3.09 -0.33
CA LEU A 462 14.65 -3.86 0.24
C LEU A 462 14.97 -5.36 0.50
N GLN A 463 16.24 -5.76 0.44
CA GLN A 463 16.66 -7.12 0.13
C GLN A 463 17.97 -7.53 0.80
N ARG A 464 18.24 -7.17 2.06
CA ARG A 464 19.01 -8.14 2.84
C ARG A 464 18.11 -9.34 3.09
N LYS A 465 18.08 -10.29 2.15
CA LYS A 465 17.48 -11.61 2.37
C LYS A 465 18.32 -12.29 3.45
N GLY A 466 17.66 -12.83 4.47
CA GLY A 466 18.30 -13.71 5.42
C GLY A 466 18.77 -15.00 4.75
N PRO A 467 19.48 -15.86 5.51
CA PRO A 467 19.96 -17.15 5.00
C PRO A 467 18.88 -18.01 4.33
N ASN A 468 17.61 -17.78 4.66
CA ASN A 468 16.46 -18.55 4.19
C ASN A 468 15.68 -17.85 3.06
N GLY A 469 16.21 -16.79 2.44
CA GLY A 469 15.50 -16.00 1.42
C GLY A 469 14.39 -15.09 1.96
N VAL A 470 14.04 -15.23 3.24
CA VAL A 470 13.12 -14.34 3.96
C VAL A 470 13.82 -12.99 4.16
N PRO A 471 13.22 -11.85 3.77
CA PRO A 471 13.79 -10.53 4.05
C PRO A 471 14.16 -10.39 5.53
N LEU A 472 15.44 -10.10 5.84
CA LEU A 472 15.87 -9.63 7.15
C LEU A 472 15.30 -8.24 7.34
N VAL A 473 14.07 -8.19 7.85
CA VAL A 473 13.48 -6.97 8.34
C VAL A 473 14.16 -6.70 9.69
N HIS A 474 15.31 -6.02 9.67
CA HIS A 474 15.88 -5.49 10.90
C HIS A 474 14.82 -4.56 11.52
N GLY A 475 14.48 -4.78 12.79
CA GLY A 475 13.40 -4.10 13.52
C GLY A 475 13.64 -2.61 13.80
N ASN A 476 14.36 -1.90 12.93
CA ASN A 476 14.58 -0.48 13.03
C ASN A 476 13.53 0.27 12.20
N PHE A 477 12.62 0.95 12.90
CA PHE A 477 11.74 2.01 12.38
C PHE A 477 12.44 3.04 11.48
N TYR A 478 13.77 3.14 11.62
CA TYR A 478 14.67 3.93 10.80
C TYR A 478 14.42 3.76 9.30
N TRP A 479 14.01 2.57 8.85
CA TRP A 479 13.81 2.26 7.43
C TRP A 479 12.56 2.92 6.80
N ALA A 480 11.47 3.08 7.55
CA ALA A 480 10.23 3.65 7.01
C ALA A 480 10.34 5.16 6.72
N TYR A 481 11.13 5.85 7.55
CA TYR A 481 11.16 7.29 7.57
C TYR A 481 12.24 7.92 6.70
N ASN A 482 13.36 7.22 6.51
CA ASN A 482 14.48 7.70 5.71
C ASN A 482 14.27 7.61 4.19
N LYS A 483 13.15 7.05 3.73
CA LYS A 483 12.76 6.98 2.31
C LYS A 483 12.53 8.33 1.64
N TYR A 484 12.57 9.42 2.40
CA TYR A 484 12.22 10.75 1.92
C TYR A 484 13.29 11.81 2.19
N GLN A 485 14.54 11.40 2.42
CA GLN A 485 15.60 12.34 2.72
C GLN A 485 15.96 13.28 1.55
N ALA A 486 16.24 14.53 1.94
CA ALA A 486 17.06 15.56 1.30
C ALA A 486 16.75 16.10 -0.11
N ARG A 487 15.71 15.66 -0.84
CA ARG A 487 15.34 16.37 -2.08
C ARG A 487 14.33 17.49 -1.84
N VAL A 488 14.59 18.63 -2.48
CA VAL A 488 13.65 19.74 -2.57
C VAL A 488 12.44 19.26 -3.38
N LEU A 489 11.24 19.44 -2.82
CA LEU A 489 10.00 19.13 -3.53
C LEU A 489 9.78 20.18 -4.62
N THR A 490 9.56 19.72 -5.84
CA THR A 490 9.20 20.53 -7.01
C THR A 490 7.68 20.67 -7.10
N TRP A 491 7.22 21.59 -7.96
CA TRP A 491 5.80 21.72 -8.26
C TRP A 491 5.20 20.39 -8.75
N GLU A 492 5.94 19.68 -9.62
CA GLU A 492 5.48 18.40 -10.18
C GLU A 492 5.28 17.35 -9.08
N ASP A 493 6.14 17.32 -8.06
CA ASP A 493 5.97 16.41 -6.93
C ASP A 493 4.70 16.71 -6.13
N PHE A 494 4.45 18.00 -5.88
CA PHE A 494 3.25 18.43 -5.17
C PHE A 494 1.99 18.14 -6.00
N ARG A 495 2.01 18.43 -7.29
CA ARG A 495 0.93 18.15 -8.25
C ARG A 495 0.63 16.65 -8.29
N MET A 496 1.65 15.81 -8.31
CA MET A 496 1.51 14.34 -8.29
C MET A 496 0.93 13.84 -6.97
N ALA A 497 1.34 14.39 -5.83
CA ALA A 497 0.72 14.08 -4.54
C ALA A 497 -0.78 14.46 -4.52
N MET A 498 -1.15 15.59 -5.14
CA MET A 498 -2.53 16.02 -5.31
C MET A 498 -3.34 15.09 -6.23
N ASP A 499 -2.80 14.67 -7.39
CA ASP A 499 -3.44 13.67 -8.27
C ASP A 499 -3.75 12.39 -7.49
N THR A 500 -2.79 11.91 -6.69
CA THR A 500 -2.99 10.74 -5.83
C THR A 500 -4.13 10.97 -4.84
N LEU A 501 -4.12 12.08 -4.08
CA LEU A 501 -5.15 12.35 -3.06
C LEU A 501 -6.56 12.49 -3.69
N LEU A 502 -6.68 13.12 -4.85
CA LEU A 502 -7.96 13.31 -5.56
C LEU A 502 -8.61 11.99 -5.98
N ARG A 503 -7.85 10.90 -6.11
CA ARG A 503 -8.36 9.57 -6.44
C ARG A 503 -8.85 8.79 -5.21
N PHE A 504 -8.52 9.23 -4.00
CA PHE A 504 -9.02 8.59 -2.79
C PHE A 504 -10.53 8.74 -2.72
N HIS A 505 -11.26 7.69 -2.37
CA HIS A 505 -12.71 7.75 -2.25
C HIS A 505 -13.11 8.50 -0.99
N VAL A 506 -12.38 8.24 0.10
CA VAL A 506 -12.57 8.86 1.41
C VAL A 506 -11.30 9.60 1.84
N VAL A 507 -11.43 10.89 2.16
CA VAL A 507 -10.38 11.70 2.77
C VAL A 507 -10.99 12.34 4.00
N LEU A 508 -10.74 11.80 5.18
CA LEU A 508 -11.33 12.32 6.43
C LEU A 508 -10.41 13.36 7.07
N VAL A 509 -10.98 14.51 7.42
CA VAL A 509 -10.31 15.56 8.18
C VAL A 509 -10.61 15.34 9.66
N MET A 510 -9.58 15.16 10.48
CA MET A 510 -9.74 14.83 11.90
C MET A 510 -10.46 15.92 12.70
N GLU A 511 -10.34 17.17 12.28
CA GLU A 511 -10.99 18.34 12.85
C GLU A 511 -12.52 18.34 12.61
N TRP A 512 -13.00 17.54 11.65
CA TRP A 512 -14.42 17.45 11.25
C TRP A 512 -14.96 16.02 11.29
N LEU A 513 -14.31 15.15 12.09
CA LEU A 513 -14.64 13.73 12.10
C LEU A 513 -16.08 13.46 12.57
N ASP A 514 -16.60 14.26 13.49
CA ASP A 514 -17.97 14.15 13.99
C ASP A 514 -19.04 14.41 12.90
N GLU A 515 -18.67 15.16 11.85
CA GLU A 515 -19.53 15.52 10.71
C GLU A 515 -19.30 14.59 9.49
N ALA A 516 -18.33 13.68 9.56
CA ALA A 516 -17.97 12.80 8.45
C ALA A 516 -18.96 11.65 8.20
N ASN A 517 -19.94 11.43 9.08
CA ASN A 517 -20.82 10.26 9.01
C ASN A 517 -21.60 10.18 7.69
N ALA A 518 -22.04 11.32 7.16
CA ALA A 518 -22.75 11.36 5.87
C ALA A 518 -21.86 10.84 4.73
N THR A 519 -20.62 11.33 4.63
CA THR A 519 -19.63 10.92 3.64
C THR A 519 -19.24 9.44 3.80
N MET A 520 -19.10 8.97 5.03
CA MET A 520 -18.81 7.55 5.32
C MET A 520 -19.97 6.64 4.91
N LYS A 521 -21.21 7.04 5.17
CA LYS A 521 -22.40 6.31 4.76
C LYS A 521 -22.57 6.30 3.25
N SER A 522 -22.42 7.45 2.58
CA SER A 522 -22.54 7.55 1.11
C SER A 522 -21.50 6.70 0.40
N THR A 523 -20.25 6.72 0.88
CA THR A 523 -19.12 6.07 0.20
C THR A 523 -18.99 4.61 0.60
N LEU A 524 -18.97 4.30 1.90
CA LEU A 524 -18.67 2.96 2.43
C LEU A 524 -19.90 2.20 2.93
N GLY A 525 -21.06 2.85 3.07
CA GLY A 525 -22.24 2.24 3.69
C GLY A 525 -22.12 2.06 5.21
N TRP A 526 -21.11 2.68 5.83
CA TRP A 526 -20.87 2.63 7.26
C TRP A 526 -21.83 3.57 7.99
N THR A 527 -22.46 3.08 9.07
CA THR A 527 -23.45 3.83 9.85
C THR A 527 -23.01 4.13 11.27
N GLU A 528 -22.04 3.37 11.77
CA GLU A 528 -21.46 3.63 13.09
C GLU A 528 -20.53 4.83 13.00
N ALA A 529 -20.88 5.88 13.75
CA ALA A 529 -20.10 7.10 13.79
C ALA A 529 -18.68 6.85 14.34
N PRO A 530 -17.70 7.67 13.96
CA PRO A 530 -16.40 7.68 14.60
C PRO A 530 -16.57 7.87 16.11
N ARG A 531 -15.86 7.07 16.91
CA ARG A 531 -15.72 7.36 18.34
C ARG A 531 -14.50 8.24 18.50
N GLN A 532 -14.56 9.19 19.44
CA GLN A 532 -13.37 9.86 19.88
C GLN A 532 -12.52 8.85 20.65
N ILE A 533 -11.57 8.22 19.95
CA ILE A 533 -10.70 7.21 20.55
C ILE A 533 -9.53 7.91 21.19
N LEU A 534 -9.50 7.82 22.52
CA LEU A 534 -8.30 8.13 23.29
C LEU A 534 -7.29 7.00 23.05
N PRO A 535 -6.01 7.31 22.90
CA PRO A 535 -5.00 6.26 22.76
C PRO A 535 -5.08 5.32 23.95
N HIS A 536 -4.86 4.03 23.68
CA HIS A 536 -5.03 2.90 24.59
C HIS A 536 -4.78 3.25 26.06
N GLU A 537 -5.87 3.36 26.84
CA GLU A 537 -5.85 3.71 28.27
C GLU A 537 -4.97 2.76 29.11
N VAL A 538 -4.74 1.55 28.62
CA VAL A 538 -3.92 0.52 29.31
C VAL A 538 -2.41 0.77 29.19
N GLN A 539 -1.97 1.59 28.22
CA GLN A 539 -0.53 1.78 27.94
C GLN A 539 0.00 3.18 28.32
N ALA A 540 -0.88 4.17 28.52
CA ALA A 540 -0.49 5.48 29.04
C ALA A 540 -1.65 6.07 29.84
N ALA A 541 -1.44 6.30 31.14
CA ALA A 541 -2.40 7.00 32.00
C ALA A 541 -2.48 8.48 31.60
N ARG A 542 -3.32 8.81 30.62
CA ARG A 542 -3.60 10.20 30.28
C ARG A 542 -4.56 10.78 31.33
N GLN A 543 -4.07 11.75 32.10
CA GLN A 543 -4.93 12.56 32.97
C GLN A 543 -5.94 13.39 32.16
N GLU A 544 -5.59 13.76 30.93
CA GLU A 544 -6.44 14.55 30.04
C GLU A 544 -6.99 13.72 28.87
N LYS A 545 -8.31 13.60 28.83
CA LYS A 545 -9.08 12.82 27.86
C LYS A 545 -9.44 13.58 26.58
N LYS A 546 -8.79 14.70 26.26
CA LYS A 546 -9.06 15.46 25.03
C LYS A 546 -7.76 15.73 24.28
N SER A 547 -7.83 15.64 22.94
CA SER A 547 -6.76 16.15 22.10
C SER A 547 -6.71 17.67 22.26
N LYS A 548 -5.53 18.21 22.58
CA LYS A 548 -5.28 19.65 22.61
C LYS A 548 -4.50 20.01 21.35
N SER A 549 -4.78 21.19 20.80
CA SER A 549 -4.04 21.69 19.64
C SER A 549 -2.62 22.07 20.04
N ALA A 550 -1.67 21.86 19.13
CA ALA A 550 -0.28 22.25 19.28
C ALA A 550 -0.16 23.77 19.47
N ARG A 551 -1.02 24.55 18.82
CA ARG A 551 -1.08 26.02 18.96
C ARG A 551 -1.30 26.47 20.40
N ALA A 552 -2.08 25.73 21.19
CA ALA A 552 -2.37 26.06 22.58
C ALA A 552 -1.30 25.57 23.56
N LEU A 553 -0.36 24.73 23.11
CA LEU A 553 0.58 24.01 23.98
C LEU A 553 2.04 24.29 23.70
N LEU A 554 2.36 24.82 22.53
CA LEU A 554 3.72 25.17 22.12
C LEU A 554 3.92 26.68 22.21
N ASP A 555 5.14 27.08 22.56
CA ASP A 555 5.57 28.47 22.41
C ASP A 555 5.35 28.93 20.97
N LYS A 556 4.86 30.17 20.79
CA LYS A 556 4.52 30.72 19.46
C LYS A 556 5.66 30.55 18.46
N LYS A 557 6.90 30.88 18.86
CA LYS A 557 8.09 30.73 18.01
C LYS A 557 8.31 29.29 17.55
N VAL A 558 8.12 28.33 18.43
CA VAL A 558 8.30 26.89 18.14
C VAL A 558 7.17 26.38 17.24
N PHE A 559 5.94 26.80 17.51
CA PHE A 559 4.78 26.50 16.67
C PHE A 559 4.99 27.02 15.24
N ASP A 560 5.32 28.30 15.10
CA ASP A 560 5.52 28.96 13.79
C ASP A 560 6.67 28.30 13.02
N SER A 561 7.85 28.10 13.64
CA SER A 561 8.98 27.47 12.97
C SER A 561 8.68 26.04 12.51
N THR A 562 7.88 25.29 13.29
CA THR A 562 7.45 23.93 12.91
C THR A 562 6.50 23.97 11.72
N ARG A 563 5.61 24.95 11.65
CA ARG A 563 4.72 25.13 10.50
C ARG A 563 5.49 25.49 9.24
N GLU A 564 6.41 26.45 9.33
CA GLU A 564 7.24 26.88 8.19
C GLU A 564 8.06 25.71 7.63
N ALA A 565 8.64 24.88 8.50
CA ALA A 565 9.37 23.69 8.09
C ALA A 565 8.49 22.65 7.36
N ASN A 566 7.17 22.63 7.62
CA ASN A 566 6.21 21.71 7.00
C ASN A 566 5.18 22.46 6.14
N VAL A 567 5.56 23.59 5.54
CA VAL A 567 4.61 24.49 4.88
C VAL A 567 3.84 23.82 3.72
N LEU A 568 4.47 22.89 2.98
CA LEU A 568 3.79 22.17 1.90
C LEU A 568 2.80 21.14 2.44
N ASP A 569 3.05 20.53 3.60
CA ASP A 569 2.03 19.71 4.26
C ASP A 569 0.84 20.55 4.73
N HIS A 570 1.05 21.80 5.15
CA HIS A 570 -0.04 22.73 5.49
C HIS A 570 -0.86 23.09 4.25
N LEU A 571 -0.21 23.40 3.12
CA LEU A 571 -0.92 23.62 1.85
C LEU A 571 -1.69 22.37 1.39
N PHE A 572 -1.07 21.19 1.48
CA PHE A 572 -1.70 19.91 1.15
C PHE A 572 -2.89 19.59 2.07
N PHE A 573 -2.77 19.88 3.37
CA PHE A 573 -3.84 19.70 4.35
C PHE A 573 -5.03 20.60 4.05
N GLU A 574 -4.82 21.87 3.74
CA GLU A 574 -5.91 22.78 3.37
C GLU A 574 -6.58 22.37 2.04
N ALA A 575 -5.80 21.84 1.08
CA ALA A 575 -6.37 21.23 -0.12
C ALA A 575 -7.19 19.96 0.19
N ALA A 576 -6.73 19.13 1.14
CA ALA A 576 -7.48 17.96 1.62
C ALA A 576 -8.79 18.36 2.32
N ARG A 577 -8.78 19.45 3.11
CA ARG A 577 -9.98 20.06 3.68
C ARG A 577 -10.96 20.48 2.59
N ARG A 578 -10.47 21.14 1.53
CA ARG A 578 -11.30 21.49 0.37
C ARG A 578 -11.92 20.27 -0.31
N ILE A 579 -11.13 19.22 -0.54
CA ILE A 579 -11.62 17.95 -1.11
C ILE A 579 -12.72 17.33 -0.26
N PHE A 580 -12.55 17.32 1.07
CA PHE A 580 -13.56 16.82 1.99
C PHE A 580 -14.85 17.64 1.92
N LEU A 581 -14.76 18.97 1.99
CA LEU A 581 -15.91 19.88 1.94
C LEU A 581 -16.70 19.74 0.63
N GLU A 582 -16.00 19.71 -0.51
CA GLU A 582 -16.65 19.51 -1.81
C GLU A 582 -17.35 18.16 -1.90
N ARG A 583 -16.75 17.07 -1.42
CA ARG A 583 -17.40 15.75 -1.42
C ARG A 583 -18.56 15.67 -0.43
N HIS A 584 -18.44 16.35 0.71
CA HIS A 584 -19.50 16.40 1.71
C HIS A 584 -20.74 17.14 1.19
N ALA A 585 -20.57 18.34 0.63
CA ALA A 585 -21.69 19.17 0.20
C ALA A 585 -22.22 18.83 -1.21
N CYS A 586 -21.34 18.43 -2.13
CA CYS A 586 -21.72 18.28 -3.54
C CYS A 586 -22.15 16.86 -3.96
N GLU A 587 -22.05 15.84 -3.09
CA GLU A 587 -22.54 14.49 -3.42
C GLU A 587 -24.08 14.39 -3.39
N SER A 588 -24.76 15.39 -2.82
CA SER A 588 -26.21 15.45 -2.68
C SER A 588 -26.91 16.31 -3.76
N ALA A 589 -26.13 17.03 -4.58
CA ALA A 589 -26.59 17.96 -5.61
C ALA A 589 -26.32 17.38 -7.01
#